data_AF-A0A428YJW9-F1
#
_entry.id   AF-A0A428YJW9-F1
#
_cell.length_a   1.000
_cell.length_b   1.000
_cell.length_c   1.000
_cell.angle_alpha   90.00
_cell.angle_beta   90.00
_cell.angle_gamma   90.00
#
_symmetry.space_group_name_H-M   'P 1'
#
loop_
_entity.id
_entity.type
_entity.pdbx_description
1 polymer ?
#
loop_
_entity_poly.entity_id
_entity_poly.type
_entity_poly.pdbx_seq_one_letter_code
_entity_poly.pdbx_strand_id
1 'polypeptide(L)'
;MELAVRTAGALIAVLAAVLTAFLEIFLSPLRIGGVPIGVAVPAAVVANVAISWFAVTTVGRRWALAPPWAVWTLIMFFAAGLRTTEGDYLISGDDWVALVTILVGSLTFAGYTYRMILKSPAVTKR
;
A
#
# COMPACT_ATOMS: atom_id res chain seq x y z
N MET A 1 21.69 -10.23 16.94
CA MET A 1 20.34 -10.82 16.74
C MET A 1 19.29 -9.76 16.42
N GLU A 2 19.25 -8.66 17.18
CA GLU A 2 18.31 -7.55 16.95
C GLU A 2 18.34 -6.97 15.52
N LEU A 3 19.54 -6.77 14.94
CA LEU A 3 19.66 -6.27 13.57
C LEU A 3 19.02 -7.22 12.55
N ALA A 4 19.22 -8.54 12.70
CA ALA A 4 18.66 -9.55 11.81
C ALA A 4 17.13 -9.56 11.85
N VAL A 5 16.53 -9.42 13.04
CA VAL A 5 15.08 -9.34 13.21
C VAL A 5 14.51 -8.08 12.57
N ARG A 6 15.16 -6.92 12.77
CA ARG A 6 14.73 -5.65 12.15
C ARG A 6 14.82 -5.71 10.63
N THR A 7 15.91 -6.25 10.09
CA THR A 7 16.08 -6.39 8.63
C THR A 7 15.08 -7.38 8.05
N ALA A 8 14.88 -8.55 8.69
CA ALA A 8 13.89 -9.52 8.27
C ALA A 8 12.47 -8.93 8.29
N GLY A 9 12.11 -8.19 9.35
CA GLY A 9 10.83 -7.50 9.45
C GLY A 9 10.61 -6.49 8.33
N ALA A 10 11.63 -5.69 8.00
CA ALA A 10 11.56 -4.76 6.88
C ALA A 10 11.40 -5.48 5.53
N LEU A 11 12.14 -6.57 5.30
CA LEU A 11 12.02 -7.37 4.09
C LEU A 11 10.63 -8.00 3.96
N ILE A 12 10.09 -8.55 5.05
CA ILE A 12 8.75 -9.14 5.08
C ILE A 12 7.69 -8.07 4.80
N ALA A 13 7.83 -6.87 5.36
CA ALA A 13 6.90 -5.77 5.08
C ALA A 13 6.92 -5.35 3.60
N VAL A 14 8.10 -5.32 2.99
CA VAL A 14 8.23 -5.04 1.55
C VAL A 14 7.64 -6.17 0.71
N LEU A 15 7.92 -7.44 1.05
CA LEU A 15 7.33 -8.59 0.35
C LEU A 15 5.81 -8.60 0.48
N ALA A 16 5.27 -8.29 1.66
CA ALA A 16 3.84 -8.15 1.87
C ALA A 16 3.25 -7.03 1.01
N ALA A 17 3.91 -5.88 0.92
CA ALA A 17 3.52 -4.78 0.05
C ALA A 17 3.51 -5.16 -1.44
N VAL A 18 4.48 -5.97 -1.89
CA VAL A 18 4.48 -6.50 -3.26
C VAL A 18 3.28 -7.43 -3.48
N LEU A 19 3.09 -8.40 -2.58
CA LEU A 19 2.00 -9.39 -2.69
C LEU A 19 0.63 -8.74 -2.65
N THR A 20 0.44 -7.76 -1.77
CA THR A 20 -0.81 -7.02 -1.71
C THR A 20 -0.99 -6.30 -3.01
N ALA A 21 -0.05 -5.47 -3.49
CA ALA A 21 -0.20 -4.74 -4.75
C ALA A 21 -0.68 -5.62 -5.92
N PHE A 22 -0.10 -6.82 -6.08
CA PHE A 22 -0.57 -7.78 -7.08
C PHE A 22 -2.02 -8.23 -6.86
N LEU A 23 -2.40 -8.61 -5.65
CA LEU A 23 -3.77 -9.00 -5.31
C LEU A 23 -4.79 -7.92 -5.75
N GLU A 24 -4.46 -6.66 -5.58
CA GLU A 24 -5.38 -5.51 -5.71
C GLU A 24 -5.45 -5.10 -7.19
N ILE A 25 -4.36 -5.28 -7.94
CA ILE A 25 -4.37 -5.29 -9.40
C ILE A 25 -5.33 -6.38 -9.92
N PHE A 26 -5.27 -7.61 -9.37
CA PHE A 26 -6.19 -8.69 -9.77
C PHE A 26 -7.64 -8.48 -9.34
N LEU A 27 -7.88 -7.79 -8.21
CA LEU A 27 -9.23 -7.47 -7.71
C LEU A 27 -9.85 -6.26 -8.39
N SER A 28 -9.06 -5.36 -8.98
CA SER A 28 -9.53 -4.14 -9.64
C SER A 28 -10.53 -4.41 -10.78
N PRO A 29 -10.30 -5.36 -11.71
CA PRO A 29 -11.24 -5.62 -12.80
C PRO A 29 -12.47 -6.45 -12.39
N LEU A 30 -12.59 -6.86 -11.12
CA LEU A 30 -13.66 -7.72 -10.64
C LEU A 30 -15.03 -7.04 -10.76
N ARG A 31 -15.91 -7.64 -11.56
CA ARG A 31 -17.23 -7.13 -11.90
C ARG A 31 -18.32 -8.16 -11.60
N ILE A 32 -19.46 -7.70 -11.09
CA ILE A 32 -20.69 -8.50 -10.99
C ILE A 32 -21.76 -7.79 -11.82
N GLY A 33 -22.36 -8.49 -12.79
CA GLY A 33 -23.38 -7.91 -13.68
C GLY A 33 -22.88 -6.73 -14.51
N GLY A 34 -21.59 -6.67 -14.84
CA GLY A 34 -20.97 -5.56 -15.59
C GLY A 34 -20.56 -4.36 -14.73
N VAL A 35 -20.92 -4.33 -13.44
CA VAL A 35 -20.55 -3.24 -12.51
C VAL A 35 -19.30 -3.63 -11.71
N PRO A 36 -18.28 -2.75 -11.61
CA PRO A 36 -17.10 -3.02 -10.80
C PRO A 36 -17.44 -2.96 -9.30
N ILE A 37 -17.00 -3.97 -8.55
CA ILE A 37 -17.41 -4.15 -7.14
C ILE A 37 -16.59 -3.24 -6.20
N GLY A 38 -15.37 -2.87 -6.59
CA GLY A 38 -14.52 -1.99 -5.79
C GLY A 38 -13.87 -2.66 -4.58
N VAL A 39 -13.87 -3.99 -4.46
CA VAL A 39 -13.31 -4.75 -3.32
C VAL A 39 -11.80 -4.50 -3.13
N ALA A 40 -11.09 -4.12 -4.20
CA ALA A 40 -9.69 -3.73 -4.15
C ALA A 40 -9.44 -2.56 -3.17
N VAL A 41 -10.38 -1.62 -3.04
CA VAL A 41 -10.24 -0.44 -2.18
C VAL A 41 -10.18 -0.81 -0.69
N PRO A 42 -11.18 -1.49 -0.09
CA PRO A 42 -11.10 -1.88 1.31
C PRO A 42 -9.97 -2.89 1.57
N ALA A 43 -9.66 -3.77 0.61
CA ALA A 43 -8.52 -4.68 0.72
C ALA A 43 -7.21 -3.91 0.88
N ALA A 44 -6.96 -2.92 0.02
CA ALA A 44 -5.77 -2.07 0.07
C ALA A 44 -5.66 -1.28 1.37
N VAL A 45 -6.78 -0.77 1.90
CA VAL A 45 -6.77 -0.08 3.21
C VAL A 45 -6.33 -1.04 4.31
N VAL A 46 -6.96 -2.21 4.41
CA VAL A 46 -6.67 -3.18 5.48
C VAL A 46 -5.23 -3.68 5.38
N ALA A 47 -4.79 -4.03 4.17
CA ALA A 47 -3.43 -4.47 3.88
C ALA A 47 -2.40 -3.40 4.26
N ASN A 48 -2.57 -2.17 3.79
CA ASN A 48 -1.60 -1.10 4.02
C ASN A 48 -1.53 -0.68 5.50
N VAL A 49 -2.65 -0.71 6.23
CA VAL A 49 -2.64 -0.52 7.70
C VAL A 49 -1.85 -1.64 8.38
N ALA A 50 -2.10 -2.89 8.02
CA ALA A 50 -1.42 -4.05 8.62
C ALA A 50 0.09 -4.03 8.35
N ILE A 51 0.50 -3.76 7.11
CA ILE A 51 1.91 -3.63 6.71
C ILE A 51 2.56 -2.47 7.46
N SER A 52 1.89 -1.32 7.54
CA SER A 52 2.40 -0.14 8.23
C SER A 52 2.63 -0.40 9.71
N TRP A 53 1.67 -1.05 10.36
CA TRP A 53 1.79 -1.47 11.74
C TRP A 53 2.97 -2.43 11.93
N PHE A 54 3.03 -3.51 11.15
CA PHE A 54 4.04 -4.55 11.27
C PHE A 54 5.47 -4.00 11.03
N ALA A 55 5.65 -3.16 10.02
CA ALA A 55 6.94 -2.56 9.69
C ALA A 55 7.47 -1.69 10.84
N VAL A 56 6.60 -0.85 11.42
CA VAL A 56 6.97 0.03 12.53
C VAL A 56 7.24 -0.74 13.81
N THR A 57 6.40 -1.74 14.14
CA THR A 57 6.58 -2.53 15.36
C THR A 57 7.85 -3.36 15.32
N THR A 58 8.20 -3.92 14.16
CA THR A 58 9.36 -4.81 14.03
C THR A 58 10.68 -4.04 13.91
N VAL A 59 10.68 -2.92 13.18
CA VAL A 59 11.90 -2.12 12.95
C VAL A 59 12.13 -1.10 14.08
N GLY A 60 11.07 -0.68 14.78
CA GLY A 60 11.12 0.30 15.86
C GLY A 60 11.40 1.75 15.40
N ARG A 61 11.38 2.03 14.09
CA ARG A 61 11.64 3.36 13.51
C ARG A 61 10.54 3.76 12.55
N ARG A 62 10.16 5.04 12.57
CA ARG A 62 9.10 5.61 11.73
C ARG A 62 9.43 5.54 10.24
N TRP A 63 10.70 5.64 9.87
CA TRP A 63 11.16 5.56 8.49
C TRP A 63 10.99 4.15 7.87
N ALA A 64 10.71 3.12 8.68
CA ALA A 64 10.44 1.77 8.18
C ALA A 64 9.19 1.69 7.28
N LEU A 65 8.34 2.72 7.30
CA LEU A 65 7.19 2.85 6.41
C LEU A 65 7.57 3.22 4.98
N ALA A 66 8.69 3.91 4.77
CA ALA A 66 9.05 4.44 3.47
C ALA A 66 9.30 3.34 2.41
N PRO A 67 10.04 2.26 2.71
CA PRO A 67 10.24 1.19 1.74
C PRO A 67 8.96 0.49 1.27
N PRO A 68 8.08 -0.04 2.17
CA PRO A 68 6.85 -0.70 1.72
C PRO A 68 5.88 0.27 1.03
N TRP A 69 5.77 1.52 1.51
CA TRP A 69 4.98 2.55 0.85
C TRP A 69 5.46 2.82 -0.58
N ALA A 70 6.76 3.05 -0.76
CA ALA A 70 7.33 3.36 -2.07
C ALA A 70 7.15 2.18 -3.03
N VAL A 71 7.44 0.96 -2.57
CA VAL A 71 7.32 -0.26 -3.40
C VAL A 71 5.87 -0.49 -3.83
N TRP A 72 4.92 -0.46 -2.90
CA TRP A 72 3.50 -0.64 -3.20
C TRP A 72 3.00 0.43 -4.19
N THR A 73 3.29 1.70 -3.91
CA THR A 73 2.83 2.83 -4.73
C THR A 73 3.40 2.76 -6.14
N LEU A 74 4.70 2.46 -6.27
CA LEU A 74 5.35 2.33 -7.57
C LEU A 74 4.73 1.19 -8.38
N ILE A 75 4.52 0.02 -7.79
CA ILE A 75 3.89 -1.12 -8.48
C ILE A 75 2.51 -0.73 -9.01
N MET A 76 1.68 -0.13 -8.17
CA MET A 76 0.32 0.27 -8.58
C MET A 76 0.34 1.36 -9.66
N PHE A 77 1.28 2.32 -9.59
CA PHE A 77 1.42 3.37 -10.59
C PHE A 77 1.90 2.83 -11.94
N PHE A 78 2.86 1.90 -11.93
CA PHE A 78 3.30 1.21 -13.14
C PHE A 78 2.18 0.35 -13.73
N ALA A 79 1.42 -0.36 -12.90
CA ALA A 79 0.28 -1.14 -13.36
C ALA A 79 -0.79 -0.25 -14.03
N ALA A 80 -1.03 0.95 -13.51
CA ALA A 80 -1.97 1.91 -14.09
C ALA A 80 -1.45 2.60 -15.36
N GLY A 81 -0.13 2.73 -15.53
CA GLY A 81 0.48 3.41 -16.67
C GLY A 81 0.87 2.50 -17.84
N LEU A 82 0.99 1.19 -17.63
CA LEU A 82 1.44 0.25 -18.65
C LEU A 82 0.26 -0.23 -19.53
N ARG A 83 0.34 0.09 -20.83
CA ARG A 83 -0.55 -0.43 -21.87
C ARG A 83 -0.18 -1.89 -22.17
N THR A 84 -1.15 -2.79 -22.33
CA THR A 84 -0.82 -4.14 -22.84
C THR A 84 -0.43 -4.06 -24.32
N THR A 85 0.44 -4.96 -24.75
CA THR A 85 0.91 -5.08 -26.14
C THR A 85 -0.24 -5.42 -27.11
N GLU A 86 -1.38 -5.87 -26.59
CA GLU A 86 -2.57 -6.27 -27.34
C GLU A 86 -3.54 -5.10 -27.58
N GLY A 87 -3.23 -3.90 -27.08
CA GLY A 87 -4.09 -2.72 -27.24
C GLY A 87 -5.28 -2.67 -26.29
N ASP A 88 -5.48 -3.71 -25.48
CA ASP A 88 -6.44 -3.71 -24.38
C ASP A 88 -5.83 -3.05 -23.14
N TYR A 89 -6.66 -2.37 -22.36
CA TYR A 89 -6.18 -1.68 -21.19
C TYR A 89 -6.19 -2.63 -19.98
N LEU A 90 -5.01 -2.88 -19.40
CA LEU A 90 -4.90 -3.51 -18.06
C LEU A 90 -5.67 -2.70 -17.00
N ILE A 91 -5.69 -1.37 -17.17
CA ILE A 91 -6.49 -0.38 -16.46
C ILE A 91 -7.04 0.57 -17.52
N SER A 92 -8.30 0.37 -17.95
CA SER A 92 -8.98 1.25 -18.91
C SER A 92 -9.22 2.61 -18.27
N GLY A 93 -9.35 3.69 -19.07
CA GLY A 93 -9.72 5.00 -18.53
C GLY A 93 -11.04 5.01 -17.73
N ASP A 94 -11.86 3.98 -17.90
CA ASP A 94 -13.09 3.69 -17.15
C ASP A 94 -12.88 2.88 -15.85
N ASP A 95 -11.66 2.44 -15.54
CA ASP A 95 -11.33 1.70 -14.32
C ASP A 95 -11.04 2.65 -13.15
N TRP A 96 -12.09 3.36 -12.75
CA TRP A 96 -12.08 4.26 -11.60
C TRP A 96 -11.72 3.53 -10.30
N VAL A 97 -11.95 2.21 -10.21
CA VAL A 97 -11.62 1.40 -9.04
C VAL A 97 -10.11 1.34 -8.84
N ALA A 98 -9.34 1.12 -9.90
CA ALA A 98 -7.88 1.14 -9.81
C ALA A 98 -7.36 2.52 -9.35
N LEU A 99 -7.91 3.60 -9.91
CA LEU A 99 -7.55 4.98 -9.53
C LEU A 99 -7.87 5.28 -8.06
N VAL A 100 -9.08 4.93 -7.60
CA VAL A 100 -9.48 5.09 -6.20
C VAL A 100 -8.63 4.22 -5.29
N THR A 101 -8.27 3.01 -5.70
CA THR A 101 -7.40 2.12 -4.90
C THR A 101 -6.01 2.72 -4.72
N ILE A 102 -5.41 3.27 -5.78
CA ILE A 102 -4.11 3.96 -5.71
C ILE A 102 -4.18 5.14 -4.74
N LEU A 103 -5.21 5.98 -4.88
CA LEU A 103 -5.40 7.18 -4.06
C LEU A 103 -5.61 6.81 -2.59
N VAL A 104 -6.58 5.94 -2.31
CA VAL A 104 -6.97 5.55 -0.95
C VAL A 104 -5.87 4.72 -0.28
N GLY A 105 -5.22 3.83 -1.01
CA GLY A 105 -4.10 3.05 -0.49
C GLY A 105 -2.91 3.94 -0.13
N SER A 106 -2.56 4.92 -0.95
CA SER A 106 -1.53 5.92 -0.63
C SER A 106 -1.92 6.77 0.59
N LEU A 107 -3.18 7.20 0.65
CA LEU A 107 -3.71 7.98 1.77
C LEU A 107 -3.68 7.20 3.08
N THR A 108 -3.79 5.87 3.02
CA THR A 108 -3.71 4.99 4.19
C THR A 108 -2.33 5.04 4.84
N PHE A 109 -1.26 4.95 4.04
CA PHE A 109 0.12 5.12 4.54
C PHE A 109 0.34 6.52 5.13
N ALA A 110 -0.16 7.56 4.46
CA ALA A 110 -0.07 8.94 4.93
C ALA A 110 -0.83 9.14 6.25
N GLY A 111 -2.05 8.64 6.35
CA GLY A 111 -2.89 8.71 7.55
C GLY A 111 -2.28 7.98 8.74
N TYR A 112 -1.69 6.80 8.51
CA TYR A 112 -0.97 6.07 9.55
C TYR A 112 0.24 6.87 10.06
N THR A 113 1.04 7.41 9.14
CA THR A 113 2.20 8.25 9.46
C THR A 113 1.80 9.51 10.22
N TYR A 114 0.75 10.20 9.78
CA TYR A 114 0.21 11.40 10.42
C TYR A 114 -0.26 11.10 11.85
N ARG A 115 -0.99 9.99 12.04
CA ARG A 115 -1.41 9.53 13.38
C ARG A 115 -0.21 9.28 14.29
N MET A 116 0.89 8.74 13.78
CA MET A 116 2.11 8.52 14.56
C MET A 116 2.79 9.84 14.98
N ILE A 117 2.79 10.85 14.10
CA ILE A 117 3.34 12.17 14.40
C ILE A 117 2.54 12.81 15.54
N LEU A 118 1.21 12.82 15.45
CA LEU A 118 0.33 13.38 16.49
C LEU A 118 0.43 12.67 17.85
N LYS A 119 0.66 11.35 17.85
CA LYS A 119 0.84 10.57 19.09
C LYS A 119 2.19 10.79 19.77
N SER A 120 3.10 11.58 19.18
CA SER A 120 4.39 11.89 19.80
C SER A 120 4.19 13.00 20.84
N PRO A 121 4.46 12.78 22.14
CA PRO A 121 4.40 13.85 23.12
C PRO A 121 5.37 14.95 22.73
N ALA A 122 4.94 16.22 22.77
CA ALA A 122 5.82 17.36 22.61
C ALA A 122 6.95 17.26 23.64
N VAL A 123 8.20 17.24 23.18
CA VAL A 123 9.37 17.25 24.07
C VAL A 123 9.27 18.50 24.93
N THR A 124 8.94 18.31 26.21
CA THR A 124 8.97 19.40 27.20
C THR A 124 10.45 19.68 27.46
N LYS A 125 11.00 20.72 26.83
CA LYS A 125 12.32 21.24 27.19
C LYS A 125 12.25 21.73 28.64
N ARG A 126 12.95 21.04 29.55
CA ARG A 126 13.30 21.55 30.89
C ARG A 126 14.67 22.19 30.83
#